data_AF-A0A413UT46-F1
#
_entry.id   AF-A0A413UT46-F1
#
_cell.length_a   1.000
_cell.length_b   1.000
_cell.length_c   1.000
_cell.angle_alpha   90.00
_cell.angle_beta   90.00
_cell.angle_gamma   90.00
#
_symmetry.space_group_name_H-M   'P 1'
#
loop_
_entity.id
_entity.type
_entity.pdbx_description
1 polymer ?
#
loop_
_entity_poly.entity_id
_entity_poly.type
_entity_poly.pdbx_seq_one_letter_code
_entity_poly.pdbx_strand_id
1 'polypeptide(L)'
;MQKYNLIPNFSNSGGIWCIGTLPNNNFLCTFLISVNHTSFKQSGVSLLQIIGTGDENFKANYKSLIKGTQEAKFYAKYNEKGINVYVDAPANITVSILSYSHMAKDFYFNLQKQESLPEGCTQAVDVDTL
;
A
#
# COMPACT_ATOMS: atom_id res chain seq x y z
N MET A 1 25.36 2.49 1.89
CA MET A 1 24.72 3.76 2.29
C MET A 1 23.25 3.69 1.97
N GLN A 2 22.41 3.78 3.00
CA GLN A 2 20.95 3.69 2.92
C GLN A 2 20.36 4.90 2.15
N LYS A 3 19.68 4.65 1.03
CA LYS A 3 18.81 5.64 0.35
C LYS A 3 17.42 5.62 0.98
N TYR A 4 17.31 5.96 2.25
CA TYR A 4 16.02 6.39 2.80
C TYR A 4 15.89 7.89 2.47
N ASN A 5 14.79 8.32 1.84
CA ASN A 5 14.30 9.72 1.78
C ASN A 5 14.72 10.67 0.62
N LEU A 6 14.71 10.28 -0.66
CA LEU A 6 14.86 11.30 -1.73
C LEU A 6 13.76 11.37 -2.79
N ILE A 7 12.83 10.40 -2.84
CA ILE A 7 11.62 10.54 -3.65
C ILE A 7 10.47 10.79 -2.67
N PRO A 8 9.67 11.85 -2.81
CA PRO A 8 8.43 11.94 -2.05
C PRO A 8 7.61 10.70 -2.43
N ASN A 9 7.19 9.89 -1.45
CA ASN A 9 6.27 8.77 -1.64
C ASN A 9 4.87 9.30 -1.95
N PHE A 10 4.79 10.08 -3.01
CA PHE A 10 3.68 10.91 -3.41
C PHE A 10 3.40 10.60 -4.86
N SER A 11 2.16 10.25 -5.18
CA SER A 11 1.73 10.23 -6.56
C SER A 11 1.32 11.63 -6.99
N ASN A 12 1.59 12.01 -8.23
CA ASN A 12 1.15 13.31 -8.76
C ASN A 12 -0.32 13.31 -9.23
N SER A 13 -1.00 12.17 -9.16
CA SER A 13 -2.36 11.97 -9.69
C SER A 13 -3.00 10.72 -9.08
N GLY A 14 -4.32 10.61 -9.26
CA GLY A 14 -5.05 9.37 -9.00
C GLY A 14 -4.74 8.26 -10.02
N GLY A 15 -5.38 7.12 -9.82
CA GLY A 15 -5.21 5.88 -10.56
C GLY A 15 -4.54 4.79 -9.71
N ILE A 16 -4.05 3.76 -10.40
CA ILE A 16 -3.47 2.58 -9.78
C ILE A 16 -1.95 2.77 -9.67
N TRP A 17 -1.43 2.57 -8.48
CA TRP A 17 0.00 2.71 -8.17
C TRP A 17 0.50 1.45 -7.50
N CYS A 18 1.53 0.81 -8.04
CA CYS A 18 2.36 -0.10 -7.28
C CYS A 18 3.20 0.75 -6.33
N ILE A 19 3.17 0.48 -5.02
CA ILE A 19 3.91 1.27 -4.02
C ILE A 19 5.26 0.65 -3.65
N GLY A 20 5.44 -0.63 -3.95
CA GLY A 20 6.67 -1.38 -3.70
C GLY A 20 6.44 -2.88 -3.61
N THR A 21 7.53 -3.60 -3.35
CA THR A 21 7.54 -5.06 -3.20
C THR A 21 8.07 -5.42 -1.82
N LEU A 22 7.27 -6.16 -1.05
CA LEU A 22 7.65 -6.76 0.22
C LEU A 22 8.34 -8.11 -0.02
N PRO A 23 9.32 -8.51 0.81
CA PRO A 23 10.03 -9.77 0.62
C PRO A 23 9.12 -10.99 0.80
N ASN A 24 9.51 -12.11 0.19
CA ASN A 24 8.83 -13.39 0.39
C ASN A 24 9.31 -14.07 1.68
N ASN A 25 8.89 -13.56 2.85
CA ASN A 25 9.23 -14.15 4.14
C ASN A 25 8.12 -13.93 5.17
N ASN A 26 8.34 -14.42 6.39
CA ASN A 26 7.48 -14.13 7.52
C ASN A 26 7.70 -12.69 7.98
N PHE A 27 6.70 -11.83 7.77
CA PHE A 27 6.79 -10.43 8.17
C PHE A 27 5.42 -9.84 8.51
N LEU A 28 5.48 -8.72 9.23
CA LEU A 28 4.39 -7.77 9.38
C LEU A 28 4.85 -6.41 8.84
N CYS A 29 4.07 -5.78 7.96
CA CYS A 29 4.32 -4.43 7.48
C CYS A 29 3.03 -3.63 7.45
N THR A 30 3.05 -2.43 8.02
CA THR A 30 1.92 -1.51 8.08
C THR A 30 2.30 -0.19 7.43
N PHE A 31 1.49 0.23 6.46
CA PHE A 31 1.59 1.49 5.76
C PHE A 31 0.54 2.47 6.29
N LEU A 32 0.91 3.75 6.34
CA LEU A 32 0.00 4.87 6.45
C LEU A 32 -0.19 5.47 5.05
N ILE A 33 -1.43 5.50 4.56
CA ILE A 33 -1.77 5.98 3.23
C ILE A 33 -2.75 7.14 3.35
N SER A 34 -2.42 8.28 2.74
CA SER A 34 -3.29 9.44 2.64
C SER A 34 -3.72 9.65 1.20
N VAL A 35 -5.02 9.84 0.96
CA VAL A 35 -5.57 10.28 -0.33
C VAL A 35 -5.86 11.76 -0.22
N ASN A 36 -5.12 12.55 -0.98
CA ASN A 36 -5.10 14.00 -0.87
C ASN A 36 -5.66 14.62 -2.14
N HIS A 37 -6.60 15.55 -2.02
CA HIS A 37 -6.99 16.40 -3.15
C HIS A 37 -7.53 17.73 -2.63
N THR A 38 -7.12 18.85 -3.22
CA THR A 38 -7.50 20.19 -2.74
C THR A 38 -8.98 20.50 -2.91
N SER A 39 -9.68 19.83 -3.84
CA SER A 39 -11.13 19.96 -4.01
C SER A 39 -11.96 19.00 -3.16
N PHE A 40 -11.34 18.02 -2.50
CA PHE A 40 -12.10 17.12 -1.63
C PHE A 40 -12.46 17.85 -0.34
N LYS A 41 -13.71 17.68 0.10
CA LYS A 41 -14.16 18.21 1.39
C LYS A 41 -13.34 17.63 2.54
N GLN A 42 -12.90 16.37 2.38
CA GLN A 42 -12.08 15.67 3.36
C GLN A 42 -11.14 14.68 2.65
N SER A 43 -9.84 14.84 2.88
CA SER A 43 -8.83 13.85 2.52
C SER A 43 -8.99 12.58 3.36
N GLY A 44 -8.77 11.42 2.75
CA GLY A 44 -8.84 10.13 3.42
C GLY A 44 -7.49 9.72 4.00
N VAL A 45 -7.49 9.05 5.14
CA VAL A 45 -6.29 8.43 5.73
C VAL A 45 -6.62 7.02 6.16
N SER A 46 -5.81 6.05 5.73
CA SER A 46 -6.00 4.63 6.03
C SER A 46 -4.69 3.97 6.48
N LEU A 47 -4.80 2.95 7.33
CA LEU A 47 -3.76 1.98 7.58
C LEU A 47 -3.94 0.80 6.65
N LEU A 48 -2.87 0.36 5.99
CA LEU A 48 -2.83 -0.89 5.23
C LEU A 48 -1.80 -1.82 5.86
N GLN A 49 -2.22 -3.02 6.24
CA GLN A 49 -1.36 -4.03 6.82
C GLN A 49 -1.23 -5.22 5.88
N ILE A 50 0.01 -5.60 5.59
CA ILE A 50 0.36 -6.82 4.88
C ILE A 50 1.09 -7.75 5.84
N ILE A 51 0.62 -9.00 5.92
CA ILE A 51 1.21 -10.06 6.73
C ILE A 51 1.68 -11.15 5.77
N GLY A 52 3.00 -11.32 5.64
CA GLY A 52 3.58 -12.42 4.88
C GLY A 52 3.74 -13.66 5.76
N THR A 53 3.43 -14.83 5.23
CA THR A 53 3.55 -16.13 5.92
C THR A 53 4.77 -16.95 5.47
N GLY A 54 5.63 -16.38 4.62
CA GLY A 54 6.84 -17.01 4.11
C GLY A 54 6.62 -18.08 3.03
N ASP A 55 5.40 -18.18 2.53
CA ASP A 55 4.95 -19.00 1.42
C ASP A 55 4.19 -18.11 0.40
N GLU A 56 3.48 -18.73 -0.55
CA GLU A 56 2.68 -17.99 -1.54
C GLU A 56 1.43 -17.30 -0.93
N ASN A 57 1.20 -17.48 0.37
CA ASN A 57 0.08 -16.89 1.08
C ASN A 57 0.48 -15.57 1.76
N PHE A 58 -0.49 -14.69 1.89
CA PHE A 58 -0.39 -13.47 2.69
C PHE A 58 -1.77 -13.02 3.13
N LYS A 59 -1.82 -12.12 4.10
CA LYS A 59 -3.04 -11.39 4.47
C LYS A 59 -2.86 -9.92 4.16
N ALA A 60 -3.91 -9.32 3.60
CA ALA A 60 -3.98 -7.89 3.35
C ALA A 60 -5.23 -7.34 4.04
N ASN A 61 -5.03 -6.45 5.01
CA ASN A 61 -6.08 -5.84 5.80
C ASN A 61 -5.93 -4.33 5.78
N TYR A 62 -7.02 -3.58 5.87
CA TYR A 62 -6.93 -2.13 6.01
C TYR A 62 -7.94 -1.59 7.01
N LYS A 63 -7.69 -0.38 7.49
CA LYS A 63 -8.62 0.39 8.32
C LYS A 63 -8.58 1.85 7.91
N SER A 64 -9.74 2.45 7.64
CA SER A 64 -9.82 3.90 7.47
C SER A 64 -9.78 4.60 8.82
N LEU A 65 -8.79 5.46 9.03
CA LEU A 65 -8.65 6.31 10.22
C LEU A 65 -9.45 7.60 10.06
N ILE A 66 -9.42 8.16 8.86
CA ILE A 66 -10.21 9.32 8.45
C ILE A 66 -10.87 8.95 7.13
N LYS A 67 -12.20 8.82 7.11
CA LYS A 67 -12.94 8.52 5.89
C LYS A 67 -12.92 9.74 4.97
N GLY A 68 -12.31 9.56 3.79
CA GLY A 68 -12.25 10.60 2.77
C GLY A 68 -13.59 10.74 2.02
N THR A 69 -13.74 11.81 1.26
CA THR A 69 -14.90 11.96 0.35
C THR A 69 -14.96 10.82 -0.68
N GLN A 70 -13.80 10.35 -1.12
CA GLN A 70 -13.63 9.13 -1.90
C GLN A 70 -12.45 8.36 -1.32
N GLU A 71 -12.62 7.06 -1.12
CA GLU A 71 -11.62 6.20 -0.49
C GLU A 71 -10.80 5.44 -1.54
N ALA A 72 -9.52 5.23 -1.23
CA ALA A 72 -8.69 4.34 -2.02
C ALA A 72 -9.04 2.88 -1.74
N LYS A 73 -8.78 2.02 -2.72
CA LYS A 73 -8.79 0.58 -2.57
C LYS A 73 -7.35 0.08 -2.54
N PHE A 74 -7.12 -0.95 -1.74
CA PHE A 74 -5.79 -1.51 -1.52
C PHE A 74 -5.75 -2.94 -2.01
N TYR A 75 -4.66 -3.32 -2.66
CA TYR A 75 -4.47 -4.65 -3.21
C TYR A 75 -3.05 -5.13 -2.97
N ALA A 76 -2.86 -6.44 -2.97
CA ALA A 76 -1.54 -7.04 -2.98
C ALA A 76 -1.52 -8.27 -3.90
N LYS A 77 -0.34 -8.59 -4.43
CA LYS A 77 -0.13 -9.74 -5.31
C LYS A 77 1.20 -10.40 -5.02
N TYR A 78 1.15 -11.69 -4.74
CA TYR A 78 2.33 -12.53 -4.66
C TYR A 78 2.93 -12.77 -6.07
N ASN A 79 4.26 -12.77 -6.15
CA ASN A 79 5.04 -13.19 -7.31
C ASN A 79 6.42 -13.69 -6.85
N GLU A 80 7.24 -14.16 -7.80
CA GLU A 80 8.59 -14.70 -7.52
C GLU A 80 9.53 -13.73 -6.78
N LYS A 81 9.32 -12.41 -6.92
CA LYS A 81 10.14 -11.37 -6.26
C LYS A 81 9.59 -10.98 -4.88
N GLY A 82 8.43 -11.49 -4.49
CA GLY A 82 7.75 -11.16 -3.23
C GLY A 82 6.32 -10.68 -3.43
N ILE A 83 5.84 -9.84 -2.50
CA ILE A 83 4.46 -9.35 -2.48
C ILE A 83 4.44 -7.91 -2.94
N ASN A 84 3.92 -7.66 -4.14
CA ASN A 84 3.70 -6.31 -4.63
C ASN A 84 2.46 -5.73 -3.96
N VAL A 85 2.54 -4.46 -3.55
CA VAL A 85 1.43 -3.75 -2.92
C VAL A 85 0.95 -2.64 -3.86
N TYR A 86 -0.36 -2.52 -4.00
CA TYR A 86 -1.00 -1.57 -4.90
C TYR A 86 -2.04 -0.72 -4.18
N VAL A 87 -2.17 0.51 -4.65
CA VAL A 87 -3.20 1.46 -4.21
C VAL A 87 -3.92 1.96 -5.45
N ASP A 88 -5.23 1.77 -5.51
CA ASP A 88 -6.11 2.39 -6.49
C ASP A 88 -6.80 3.59 -5.82
N ALA A 89 -6.40 4.80 -6.18
CA ALA A 89 -6.85 6.01 -5.50
C ALA A 89 -7.52 6.99 -6.47
N PRO A 90 -8.59 7.69 -6.03
CA PRO A 90 -9.28 8.68 -6.84
C PRO A 90 -8.45 9.97 -7.06
N ALA A 91 -7.40 10.17 -6.26
CA ALA A 91 -6.55 11.35 -6.28
C ALA A 91 -5.11 11.01 -5.90
N ASN A 92 -4.25 12.03 -5.80
CA ASN A 92 -2.87 11.82 -5.38
C ASN A 92 -2.78 11.19 -3.98
N ILE A 93 -1.83 10.26 -3.83
CA ILE A 93 -1.58 9.56 -2.57
C ILE A 93 -0.28 10.01 -1.96
N THR A 94 -0.20 9.93 -0.64
CA THR A 94 1.06 9.90 0.10
C THR A 94 1.15 8.60 0.87
N VAL A 95 2.29 7.91 0.82
CA VAL A 95 2.49 6.62 1.48
C VAL A 95 3.69 6.69 2.41
N SER A 96 3.58 6.13 3.60
CA SER A 96 4.68 5.98 4.54
C SER A 96 4.61 4.61 5.19
N ILE A 97 5.78 4.03 5.53
CA ILE A 97 5.80 2.84 6.38
C ILE A 97 5.63 3.34 7.81
N LEU A 98 4.58 2.87 8.47
CA LEU A 98 4.32 3.19 9.88
C LEU A 98 5.08 2.24 10.81
N SER A 99 5.07 0.95 10.48
CA SER A 99 5.73 -0.08 11.28
C SER A 99 6.03 -1.30 10.42
N TYR A 100 7.15 -1.97 10.68
CA TYR A 100 7.52 -3.20 10.01
C TYR A 100 8.38 -4.08 10.93
N SER A 101 8.21 -5.39 10.82
CA SER A 101 9.13 -6.36 11.43
C SER A 101 10.49 -6.30 10.74
N HIS A 102 11.59 -6.62 11.44
CA HIS A 102 12.94 -6.59 10.87
C HIS A 102 13.09 -7.43 9.58
N MET A 103 12.22 -8.42 9.38
CA MET A 103 12.16 -9.25 8.17
C MET A 103 11.65 -8.51 6.92
N ALA A 104 10.94 -7.39 7.09
CA ALA A 104 10.48 -6.51 6.01
C ALA A 104 11.43 -5.34 5.72
N LYS A 105 12.64 -5.32 6.30
CA LYS A 105 13.64 -4.23 6.16
C LYS A 105 14.09 -3.97 4.71
N ASP A 106 13.93 -4.97 3.84
CA ASP A 106 14.32 -4.88 2.43
C ASP A 106 13.20 -4.28 1.56
N PHE A 107 12.07 -3.89 2.17
CA PHE A 107 11.07 -3.12 1.46
C PHE A 107 11.64 -1.77 1.05
N TYR A 108 11.56 -1.50 -0.25
CA TYR A 108 11.84 -0.19 -0.82
C TYR A 108 10.59 0.33 -1.51
N PHE A 109 10.36 1.63 -1.36
CA PHE A 109 9.32 2.29 -2.13
C PHE A 109 9.70 2.32 -3.60
N ASN A 110 8.78 1.86 -4.43
CA ASN A 110 8.87 1.97 -5.87
C ASN A 110 7.50 2.39 -6.39
N LEU A 111 7.19 3.69 -6.25
CA LEU A 111 5.91 4.25 -6.65
C LEU A 111 5.84 4.28 -8.18
N GLN A 112 5.17 3.31 -8.77
CA GLN A 112 5.03 3.17 -10.22
C GLN A 112 3.56 3.13 -10.62
N LYS A 113 3.14 4.11 -11.41
CA LYS A 113 1.80 4.15 -11.99
C LYS A 113 1.58 2.94 -12.90
N GLN A 114 0.43 2.31 -12.76
CA GLN A 114 0.00 1.18 -13.58
C GLN A 114 -1.19 1.61 -14.44
N GLU A 115 -1.28 1.05 -15.65
CA GLU A 115 -2.45 1.26 -16.51
C GLU A 115 -3.68 0.51 -16.00
N SER A 116 -3.46 -0.66 -15.41
CA SER A 116 -4.49 -1.53 -14.86
C SER A 116 -3.98 -2.31 -13.64
N LEU A 117 -4.91 -2.85 -12.86
CA LEU A 117 -4.56 -3.76 -11.76
C LEU A 117 -4.13 -5.11 -12.36
N PRO A 118 -2.98 -5.68 -11.95
CA PRO A 118 -2.58 -7.00 -12.42
C PRO A 118 -3.62 -8.08 -12.07
N GLU A 119 -3.79 -9.03 -12.98
CA GLU A 119 -4.67 -10.18 -12.74
C GLU A 119 -4.19 -10.99 -11.52
N GLY A 120 -5.14 -11.50 -10.73
CA GLY A 120 -4.84 -12.28 -9.52
C GLY A 120 -4.45 -11.46 -8.29
N CYS A 121 -4.66 -10.14 -8.31
CA CYS A 121 -4.53 -9.31 -7.10
C CYS A 121 -5.58 -9.70 -6.04
N THR A 122 -5.14 -9.80 -4.79
CA THR A 122 -6.02 -9.91 -3.62
C THR A 122 -6.34 -8.53 -3.09
N GLN A 123 -7.63 -8.20 -2.98
CA GLN A 123 -8.06 -6.95 -2.36
C GLN A 123 -7.93 -7.03 -0.84
N ALA A 124 -7.44 -5.97 -0.22
CA ALA A 124 -7.38 -5.89 1.24
C ALA A 124 -8.78 -5.82 1.84
N VAL A 125 -8.98 -6.48 2.98
CA VAL A 125 -10.26 -6.53 3.69
C VAL A 125 -10.31 -5.42 4.75
N ASP A 126 -11.44 -4.74 4.88
CA ASP A 126 -11.65 -3.76 5.95
C ASP A 126 -11.75 -4.50 7.29
N VAL A 127 -10.86 -4.19 8.23
CA VAL A 127 -10.84 -4.84 9.54
C VAL A 127 -12.10 -4.58 10.36
N ASP A 128 -12.82 -3.49 10.09
CA ASP A 128 -14.09 -3.21 10.77
C ASP A 128 -15.25 -4.05 10.20
N THR A 129 -15.00 -4.84 9.14
CA THR A 129 -15.95 -5.77 8.52
C THR A 129 -15.63 -7.26 8.72
N LEU A 130 -14.52 -7.56 9.42
CA LEU A 130 -14.12 -8.91 9.84
C LEU A 130 -14.87 -9.33 11.11
#